data_AF-A0A2E5B620-F1
#
_entry.id   AF-A0A2E5B620-F1
#
_cell.length_a   1.000
_cell.length_b   1.000
_cell.length_c   1.000
_cell.angle_alpha   90.00
_cell.angle_beta   90.00
_cell.angle_gamma   90.00
#
_symmetry.space_group_name_H-M   'P 1'
#
loop_
_entity.id
_entity.type
_entity.pdbx_description
1 polymer ?
#
loop_
_entity_poly.entity_id
_entity_poly.type
_entity_poly.pdbx_seq_one_letter_code
_entity_poly.pdbx_strand_id
1 'polypeptide(L)'
;MILNNHKRTMPSVSADQQIVEEYFNLVTNKATKEIAWLYGMVATYGLKPSKLIDFTWNDDLSINIKNKKKPIKAMHPQWVFLFSLKEKNSKSLNNINNTLLKIMNVSNSTLNVVDLLHAHDLRKKHYRTIKKKQQSLVSANLS
;
A
#
# COMPACT_ATOMS: atom_id res chain seq x y z
N MET A 1 -17.59 27.45 -21.16
CA MET A 1 -16.79 26.22 -21.05
C MET A 1 -16.27 26.14 -19.62
N ILE A 2 -17.00 25.46 -18.72
CA ILE A 2 -16.67 25.40 -17.29
C ILE A 2 -15.95 24.08 -17.03
N LEU A 3 -14.67 24.17 -16.65
CA LEU A 3 -13.85 23.03 -16.22
C LEU A 3 -14.31 22.60 -14.82
N ASN A 4 -15.10 21.52 -14.77
CA ASN A 4 -15.45 20.87 -13.51
C ASN A 4 -14.22 20.13 -12.96
N ASN A 5 -13.51 20.79 -12.05
CA ASN A 5 -12.57 20.15 -11.13
C ASN A 5 -13.35 19.25 -10.16
N HIS A 6 -13.68 18.03 -10.60
CA HIS A 6 -14.11 16.97 -9.69
C HIS A 6 -12.91 16.55 -8.83
N LYS A 7 -12.84 17.09 -7.62
CA LYS A 7 -12.24 16.36 -6.50
C LYS A 7 -13.00 15.04 -6.36
N ARG A 8 -12.50 13.98 -7.01
CA ARG A 8 -13.01 12.63 -6.80
C ARG A 8 -12.58 12.20 -5.40
N THR A 9 -13.46 12.39 -4.42
CA THR A 9 -13.40 11.64 -3.18
C THR A 9 -13.76 10.20 -3.51
N MET A 10 -12.74 9.37 -3.74
CA MET A 10 -12.91 7.96 -4.05
C MET A 10 -13.41 7.21 -2.80
N PRO A 11 -14.55 6.51 -2.86
CA PRO A 11 -14.95 5.62 -1.78
C PRO A 11 -13.89 4.51 -1.60
N SER A 12 -13.60 4.13 -0.35
CA SER A 12 -12.47 3.25 0.00
C SER A 12 -12.45 1.92 -0.75
N VAL A 13 -13.62 1.35 -1.06
CA VAL A 13 -13.78 0.11 -1.84
C VAL A 13 -13.27 0.25 -3.27
N SER A 14 -13.44 1.44 -3.88
CA SER A 14 -12.96 1.71 -5.24
C SER A 14 -11.43 1.84 -5.29
N ALA A 15 -10.80 2.39 -4.25
CA ALA A 15 -9.35 2.56 -4.20
C ALA A 15 -8.61 1.22 -4.07
N ASP A 16 -9.15 0.28 -3.28
CA ASP A 16 -8.53 -1.03 -3.08
C ASP A 16 -8.54 -1.87 -4.36
N GLN A 17 -9.67 -1.87 -5.09
CA GLN A 17 -9.77 -2.55 -6.38
C GLN A 17 -8.79 -1.96 -7.41
N GLN A 18 -8.71 -0.63 -7.50
CA GLN A 18 -7.76 0.02 -8.40
C GLN A 18 -6.31 -0.31 -8.07
N ILE A 19 -5.95 -0.40 -6.78
CA ILE A 19 -4.61 -0.80 -6.36
C ILE A 19 -4.29 -2.22 -6.84
N VAL A 20 -5.24 -3.14 -6.70
CA VAL A 20 -5.06 -4.53 -7.13
C VAL A 20 -4.94 -4.63 -8.65
N GLU A 21 -5.84 -3.97 -9.39
CA GLU A 21 -5.81 -3.94 -10.85
C GLU A 21 -4.48 -3.34 -11.38
N GLU A 22 -4.08 -2.19 -10.84
CA GLU A 22 -2.84 -1.52 -11.24
C GLU A 22 -1.61 -2.38 -10.91
N TYR A 23 -1.58 -3.02 -9.75
CA TYR A 23 -0.52 -3.95 -9.40
C TYR A 23 -0.40 -5.07 -10.45
N PHE A 24 -1.52 -5.72 -10.79
CA PHE A 24 -1.49 -6.82 -11.77
C PHE A 24 -1.12 -6.33 -13.17
N ASN A 25 -1.59 -5.15 -13.58
CA ASN A 25 -1.16 -4.50 -14.81
C ASN A 25 0.37 -4.31 -14.84
N LEU A 26 0.97 -3.78 -13.77
CA LEU A 26 2.42 -3.60 -13.66
C LEU A 26 3.19 -4.94 -13.64
N VAL A 27 2.62 -6.01 -13.10
CA VAL A 27 3.28 -7.34 -13.09
C VAL A 27 3.29 -7.99 -14.47
N THR A 28 2.33 -7.68 -15.36
CA THR A 28 2.25 -8.28 -16.70
C THR A 28 3.51 -8.02 -17.54
N ASN A 29 4.14 -6.85 -17.36
CA ASN A 29 5.37 -6.48 -18.06
C ASN A 29 6.60 -6.77 -17.19
N LYS A 30 7.54 -7.57 -17.72
CA LYS A 30 8.79 -7.93 -17.02
C LYS A 30 9.60 -6.71 -16.58
N ALA A 31 9.61 -5.64 -17.36
CA ALA A 31 10.36 -4.42 -17.06
C ALA A 31 9.81 -3.66 -15.83
N THR A 32 8.53 -3.86 -15.51
CA THR A 32 7.83 -3.15 -14.42
C THR A 32 7.58 -4.03 -13.20
N LYS A 33 8.02 -5.30 -13.18
CA LYS A 33 7.79 -6.22 -12.05
C LYS A 33 8.35 -5.71 -10.73
N GLU A 34 9.55 -5.15 -10.74
CA GLU A 34 10.18 -4.59 -9.54
C GLU A 34 9.43 -3.35 -9.03
N ILE A 35 8.87 -2.57 -9.96
CA ILE A 35 8.05 -1.39 -9.70
C ILE A 35 6.71 -1.82 -9.09
N ALA A 36 6.09 -2.86 -9.65
CA ALA A 36 4.88 -3.47 -9.10
C ALA A 36 5.12 -3.96 -7.67
N TRP A 37 6.25 -4.62 -7.42
CA TRP A 37 6.59 -5.06 -6.07
C TRP A 37 6.69 -3.88 -5.09
N LEU A 38 7.40 -2.81 -5.45
CA LEU A 38 7.53 -1.62 -4.61
C LEU A 38 6.18 -0.93 -4.41
N TYR A 39 5.35 -0.86 -5.45
CA TYR A 39 3.97 -0.39 -5.39
C TYR A 39 3.15 -1.19 -4.35
N GLY A 40 3.21 -2.52 -4.41
CA GLY A 40 2.54 -3.40 -3.46
C GLY A 40 3.05 -3.23 -2.02
N MET A 41 4.35 -2.99 -1.83
CA MET A 41 4.92 -2.68 -0.52
C MET A 41 4.39 -1.36 0.05
N VAL A 42 4.35 -0.29 -0.75
CA VAL A 42 3.79 1.00 -0.33
C VAL A 42 2.31 0.85 0.03
N ALA A 43 1.53 0.17 -0.82
CA ALA A 43 0.10 -0.03 -0.63
C ALA A 43 -0.23 -0.85 0.63
N THR A 44 0.59 -1.87 0.93
CA THR A 44 0.40 -2.80 2.06
C THR A 44 0.82 -2.21 3.40
N TYR A 45 1.94 -1.49 3.44
CA TYR A 45 2.54 -1.00 4.70
C TYR A 45 2.38 0.50 4.93
N GLY A 46 1.95 1.27 3.92
CA GLY A 46 1.72 2.71 4.04
C GLY A 46 3.01 3.48 4.27
N LEU A 47 4.07 3.12 3.56
CA LEU A 47 5.40 3.70 3.74
C LEU A 47 5.91 4.30 2.45
N LYS A 48 6.63 5.42 2.58
CA LYS A 48 7.35 5.98 1.44
C LYS A 48 8.40 4.96 0.95
N PRO A 49 8.58 4.82 -0.36
CA PRO A 49 9.63 3.99 -0.96
C PRO A 49 11.01 4.15 -0.32
N SER A 50 11.43 5.39 -0.03
CA SER A 50 12.73 5.67 0.60
C SER A 50 12.91 5.09 2.01
N LYS A 51 11.82 4.73 2.69
CA LYS A 51 11.87 4.04 3.99
C LYS A 51 11.97 2.52 3.86
N LEU A 52 11.78 1.98 2.66
CA LEU A 52 11.80 0.55 2.40
C LEU A 52 13.17 0.05 1.93
N ILE A 53 14.20 0.89 1.79
CA ILE A 53 15.50 0.49 1.22
C ILE A 53 16.22 -0.59 2.05
N ASP A 54 16.15 -0.51 3.38
CA ASP A 54 16.87 -1.41 4.30
C ASP A 54 15.92 -2.09 5.30
N PHE A 55 14.72 -2.44 4.85
CA PHE A 55 13.77 -3.13 5.73
C PHE A 55 14.14 -4.61 5.90
N THR A 56 13.70 -5.20 7.00
CA THR A 56 13.80 -6.66 7.21
C THR A 56 12.43 -7.26 7.47
N TRP A 57 12.25 -8.50 7.03
CA TRP A 57 11.03 -9.27 7.26
C TRP A 57 11.04 -9.92 8.64
N ASN A 58 9.89 -9.94 9.30
CA ASN A 58 9.60 -10.81 10.43
C ASN A 58 8.72 -12.00 9.99
N ASP A 59 8.58 -12.98 10.87
CA ASP A 59 7.75 -14.16 10.61
C ASP A 59 6.25 -13.83 10.54
N ASP A 60 5.79 -12.86 11.33
CA ASP A 60 4.38 -12.44 11.43
C ASP A 60 3.92 -11.49 10.30
N LEU A 61 4.60 -11.51 9.14
CA LEU A 61 4.36 -10.62 7.99
C LEU A 61 4.51 -9.13 8.31
N SER A 62 5.12 -8.78 9.44
CA SER A 62 5.54 -7.41 9.72
C SER A 62 6.94 -7.14 9.17
N ILE A 63 7.27 -5.86 9.06
CA ILE A 63 8.59 -5.42 8.63
C ILE A 63 9.25 -4.51 9.68
N ASN A 64 10.56 -4.63 9.84
CA ASN A 64 11.35 -3.68 10.62
C ASN A 64 11.96 -2.65 9.69
N ILE A 65 12.04 -1.41 10.17
CA ILE A 65 12.65 -0.30 9.42
C ILE A 65 13.65 0.39 10.32
N LYS A 66 14.77 0.80 9.73
CA LYS A 66 15.78 1.62 10.38
C LYS A 66 15.12 2.84 11.03
N ASN A 67 15.44 3.09 12.29
CA ASN A 67 14.90 4.20 13.11
C ASN A 67 13.42 4.07 13.53
N LYS A 68 12.81 2.88 13.44
CA LYS A 68 11.52 2.60 14.07
C LYS A 68 11.69 1.57 15.18
N LYS A 69 11.22 1.93 16.38
CA LYS A 69 11.28 1.06 17.58
C LYS A 69 10.36 -0.15 17.52
N LYS A 70 9.32 -0.12 16.69
CA LYS A 70 8.31 -1.18 16.59
C LYS A 70 8.19 -1.68 15.16
N PRO A 71 7.98 -2.99 14.96
CA PRO A 71 7.65 -3.54 13.66
C PRO A 71 6.38 -2.92 13.08
N ILE A 72 6.35 -2.79 11.76
CA ILE A 72 5.21 -2.27 11.01
C ILE A 72 4.46 -3.46 10.44
N LYS A 73 3.22 -3.66 10.90
CA LYS A 73 2.35 -4.72 10.41
C LYS A 73 1.70 -4.32 9.10
N ALA A 74 1.52 -5.29 8.22
CA ALA A 74 0.71 -5.13 7.02
C ALA A 74 -0.72 -4.72 7.41
N MET A 75 -1.28 -3.71 6.74
CA MET A 75 -2.67 -3.33 6.96
C MET A 75 -3.62 -4.44 6.53
N HIS A 76 -3.31 -5.06 5.40
CA HIS A 76 -4.04 -6.19 4.83
C HIS A 76 -3.07 -7.35 4.66
N PRO A 77 -2.97 -8.29 5.63
CA PRO A 77 -2.05 -9.42 5.54
C PRO A 77 -2.23 -10.25 4.26
N GLN A 78 -3.47 -10.35 3.77
CA GLN A 78 -3.79 -11.01 2.50
C GLN A 78 -3.04 -10.39 1.30
N TRP A 79 -2.78 -9.07 1.31
CA TRP A 79 -2.06 -8.41 0.22
C TRP A 79 -0.58 -8.80 0.17
N VAL A 80 0.01 -9.20 1.31
CA VAL A 80 1.38 -9.73 1.34
C VAL A 80 1.47 -10.99 0.46
N PHE A 81 0.45 -11.85 0.51
CA PHE A 81 0.35 -13.06 -0.30
C PHE A 81 -0.09 -12.76 -1.73
N LEU A 82 -1.15 -11.95 -1.90
CA LEU A 82 -1.70 -11.58 -3.21
C LEU A 82 -0.65 -10.95 -4.11
N PHE A 83 0.22 -10.11 -3.54
CA PHE A 83 1.30 -9.45 -4.25
C PHE A 83 2.63 -10.21 -4.16
N SER A 84 2.66 -11.41 -3.56
CA SER A 84 3.87 -12.23 -3.40
C SER A 84 5.08 -11.43 -2.83
N LEU A 85 4.83 -10.55 -1.85
CA LEU A 85 5.82 -9.55 -1.44
C LEU A 85 7.07 -10.15 -0.78
N LYS A 86 6.92 -11.27 -0.05
CA LYS A 86 8.06 -11.96 0.57
C LYS A 86 8.96 -12.69 -0.43
N GLU A 87 8.36 -13.27 -1.47
CA GLU A 87 9.07 -14.11 -2.46
C GLU A 87 9.91 -13.29 -3.44
N LYS A 88 9.47 -12.06 -3.73
CA LYS A 88 10.02 -11.20 -4.79
C LYS A 88 10.83 -10.03 -4.24
N ASN A 89 11.61 -10.24 -3.18
CA ASN A 89 12.43 -9.17 -2.61
C ASN A 89 13.39 -8.61 -3.69
N SER A 90 13.29 -7.32 -4.00
CA SER A 90 14.17 -6.75 -5.01
C SER A 90 15.58 -6.54 -4.46
N LYS A 91 16.56 -6.91 -5.28
CA LYS A 91 17.99 -6.75 -4.99
C LYS A 91 18.48 -5.31 -5.13
N SER A 92 17.70 -4.39 -5.73
CA SER A 92 18.16 -3.01 -6.03
C SER A 92 17.09 -1.92 -5.82
N LEU A 93 16.67 -1.74 -4.57
CA LEU A 93 15.61 -0.80 -4.19
C LEU A 93 15.91 0.67 -4.53
N ASN A 94 17.18 1.07 -4.54
CA ASN A 94 17.58 2.44 -4.90
C ASN A 94 17.27 2.77 -6.36
N ASN A 95 17.55 1.85 -7.28
CA ASN A 95 17.26 2.05 -8.70
C ASN A 95 15.74 2.03 -8.97
N ILE A 96 15.00 1.19 -8.25
CA ILE A 96 13.56 1.06 -8.42
C ILE A 96 12.82 2.26 -7.87
N ASN A 97 13.27 2.84 -6.75
CA ASN A 97 12.65 4.04 -6.19
C ASN A 97 12.68 5.21 -7.19
N ASN A 98 13.85 5.46 -7.79
CA ASN A 98 13.97 6.51 -8.80
C ASN A 98 13.13 6.22 -10.05
N THR A 99 13.03 4.94 -10.44
CA THR A 99 12.24 4.52 -11.61
C THR A 99 10.74 4.61 -11.33
N LEU A 100 10.28 4.20 -10.14
CA LEU A 100 8.89 4.34 -9.69
C LEU A 100 8.47 5.81 -9.71
N LEU A 101 9.29 6.70 -9.12
CA LEU A 101 9.01 8.14 -9.13
C LEU A 101 8.97 8.72 -10.54
N LYS A 102 9.87 8.28 -11.43
CA LYS A 102 9.85 8.68 -12.85
C LYS A 102 8.60 8.17 -13.57
N ILE A 103 8.25 6.90 -13.44
CA ILE A 103 7.06 6.35 -14.09
C ILE A 103 5.80 7.03 -13.57
N MET A 104 5.67 7.23 -12.26
CA MET A 104 4.50 7.91 -11.67
C MET A 104 4.41 9.39 -12.05
N ASN A 105 5.53 10.04 -12.37
CA ASN A 105 5.54 11.43 -12.84
C ASN A 105 5.32 11.55 -14.36
N VAL A 106 5.73 10.55 -15.15
CA VAL A 106 5.69 10.58 -16.62
C VAL A 106 4.40 9.98 -17.17
N SER A 107 3.93 8.89 -16.56
CA SER A 107 2.64 8.33 -16.91
C SER A 107 1.56 9.10 -16.15
N ASN A 108 0.50 9.50 -16.84
CA ASN A 108 -0.80 9.86 -16.25
C ASN A 108 -1.44 8.66 -15.50
N SER A 109 -0.62 7.85 -14.82
CA SER A 109 -1.03 6.74 -13.98
C SER A 109 -1.99 7.26 -12.92
N THR A 110 -3.06 6.51 -12.72
CA THR A 110 -4.21 6.90 -11.92
C THR A 110 -3.93 6.96 -10.41
N LEU A 111 -2.80 6.40 -9.94
CA LEU A 111 -2.43 6.37 -8.52
C LEU A 111 -0.91 6.53 -8.34
N ASN A 112 -0.49 7.69 -7.86
CA ASN A 112 0.90 7.96 -7.47
C ASN A 112 1.18 7.49 -6.02
N VAL A 113 2.43 7.60 -5.55
CA VAL A 113 2.80 7.23 -4.16
C VAL A 113 1.94 7.96 -3.12
N VAL A 114 1.57 9.23 -3.36
CA VAL A 114 0.75 10.02 -2.43
C VAL A 114 -0.63 9.41 -2.31
N ASP A 115 -1.23 9.00 -3.43
CA ASP A 115 -2.55 8.37 -3.43
C ASP A 115 -2.53 7.01 -2.73
N LEU A 116 -1.48 6.21 -2.90
CA LEU A 116 -1.30 4.96 -2.17
C LEU A 116 -1.22 5.15 -0.66
N LEU A 117 -0.44 6.15 -0.23
CA LEU A 117 -0.33 6.50 1.20
C LEU A 117 -1.67 7.01 1.74
N HIS A 118 -2.38 7.82 0.96
CA HIS A 118 -3.69 8.32 1.34
C HIS A 118 -4.72 7.19 1.47
N ALA A 119 -4.79 6.30 0.48
CA ALA A 119 -5.65 5.12 0.49
C ALA A 119 -5.34 4.22 1.71
N HIS A 120 -4.06 4.01 2.02
CA HIS A 120 -3.66 3.28 3.21
C HIS A 120 -4.15 3.96 4.50
N ASP A 121 -4.03 5.28 4.61
CA ASP A 121 -4.51 6.02 5.79
C ASP A 121 -6.03 5.98 5.93
N LEU A 122 -6.77 6.04 4.80
CA LEU A 122 -8.22 5.85 4.79
C LEU A 122 -8.60 4.45 5.28
N ARG A 123 -7.96 3.39 4.75
CA ARG A 123 -8.14 2.01 5.23
C ARG A 123 -7.87 1.90 6.73
N LYS A 124 -6.75 2.45 7.19
CA LYS A 124 -6.37 2.44 8.61
C LYS A 124 -7.41 3.09 9.52
N LYS A 125 -7.97 4.22 9.11
CA LYS A 125 -9.06 4.89 9.84
C LYS A 125 -10.32 4.02 9.85
N HIS A 126 -10.69 3.46 8.69
CA HIS A 126 -11.87 2.61 8.55
C HIS A 126 -11.80 1.36 9.45
N TYR A 127 -10.70 0.60 9.42
CA TYR A 127 -10.53 -0.59 10.26
C TYR A 127 -10.53 -0.28 11.75
N ARG A 128 -9.95 0.87 12.15
CA ARG A 128 -10.00 1.32 13.55
C ARG A 128 -11.44 1.56 14.01
N THR A 129 -12.27 2.17 13.16
CA THR A 129 -13.68 2.41 13.46
C THR A 129 -14.46 1.10 13.57
N ILE A 130 -14.27 0.16 12.63
CA ILE A 130 -14.92 -1.16 12.68
C ILE A 130 -14.54 -1.92 13.96
N LYS A 131 -13.25 -1.98 14.29
CA LYS A 131 -12.76 -2.69 15.48
C LYS A 131 -13.37 -2.12 16.77
N LYS A 132 -13.46 -0.79 16.89
CA LYS A 132 -14.11 -0.14 18.04
C LYS A 132 -15.60 -0.51 18.14
N LYS A 133 -16.32 -0.50 17.01
CA LYS A 133 -17.74 -0.88 16.97
C LYS A 133 -17.98 -2.35 17.35
N GLN A 134 -17.11 -3.25 16.90
CA GLN A 134 -17.19 -4.67 17.28
C GLN A 134 -16.95 -4.86 18.78
N GLN A 135 -15.96 -4.16 19.35
CA GLN A 135 -15.69 -4.23 20.79
C GLN A 135 -16.87 -3.72 21.62
N SER A 136 -17.50 -2.61 21.24
CA SER A 136 -18.67 -2.10 21.95
C SER A 136 -19.87 -3.05 21.88
N LEU A 137 -20.08 -3.72 20.74
CA LEU A 137 -21.15 -4.71 20.59
C LEU A 137 -20.92 -5.96 21.44
N VAL A 138 -19.68 -6.44 21.51
CA VAL A 138 -19.32 -7.59 22.36
C VAL A 138 -19.49 -7.25 23.84
N SER A 139 -19.07 -6.06 24.28
CA SER A 139 -19.26 -5.62 25.67
C SER A 139 -20.74 -5.44 26.04
N ALA A 140 -21.58 -4.95 25.12
CA ALA A 140 -23.01 -4.76 25.36
C ALA A 140 -23.79 -6.08 25.44
N ASN A 141 -23.36 -7.13 24.73
CA ASN A 141 -24.01 -8.44 24.77
C ASN A 141 -23.58 -9.33 25.95
N LEU A 142 -22.55 -8.91 26.70
CA LEU A 142 -22.03 -9.60 27.89
C LEU A 142 -22.47 -8.91 29.21
N SER A 143 -23.26 -7.83 29.11
CA SER A 143 -23.81 -7.07 30.24
C SER A 143 -25.31 -7.33 30.35
#